data_AF-A0A429MKA6-F1
#
_entry.id   AF-A0A429MKA6-F1
#
_cell.length_a   1.000
_cell.length_b   1.000
_cell.length_c   1.000
_cell.angle_alpha   90.00
_cell.angle_beta   90.00
_cell.angle_gamma   90.00
#
_symmetry.space_group_name_H-M   'P 1'
#
loop_
_entity.id
_entity.type
_entity.pdbx_description
1 polymer ?
#
loop_
_entity_poly.entity_id
_entity_poly.type
_entity_poly.pdbx_seq_one_letter_code
_entity_poly.pdbx_strand_id
1 'polypeptide(L)'
;DLLRQAVQECLMGQLQHFSLVLKPAYGKLRTQLYALNVIQSEHYDDEGLLHIDIRIAPHKLEQLIRQAKLPIDEILGERASQFKRPLEEFEIKH
;
A
#
# COMPACT_ATOMS: atom_id res chain seq x y z
N ASP A 1 -17.66 -4.71 19.95
CA ASP A 1 -17.62 -3.37 19.36
C ASP A 1 -16.41 -3.26 18.43
N LEU A 2 -16.54 -2.54 17.31
CA LEU A 2 -15.47 -2.08 16.39
C LEU A 2 -14.78 -3.06 15.42
N LEU A 3 -14.58 -4.35 15.74
CA LEU A 3 -13.93 -5.28 14.77
C LEU A 3 -14.78 -5.55 13.50
N ARG A 4 -16.11 -5.43 13.63
CA ARG A 4 -17.09 -5.69 12.56
C ARG A 4 -17.29 -4.53 11.58
N GLN A 5 -16.98 -3.29 11.96
CA GLN A 5 -17.02 -2.12 11.07
C GLN A 5 -15.67 -1.86 10.37
N ALA A 6 -14.56 -2.26 11.00
CA ALA A 6 -13.21 -2.10 10.43
C ALA A 6 -12.93 -2.99 9.21
N VAL A 7 -13.62 -4.13 9.09
CA VAL A 7 -13.60 -5.02 7.91
C VAL A 7 -14.57 -4.53 6.83
N GLN A 8 -15.66 -3.85 7.21
CA GLN A 8 -16.70 -3.38 6.28
C GLN A 8 -16.22 -2.27 5.32
N GLU A 9 -15.08 -1.64 5.58
CA GLU A 9 -14.41 -0.72 4.65
C GLU A 9 -13.21 -1.36 3.90
N CYS A 10 -12.89 -2.64 4.16
CA CYS A 10 -12.10 -3.45 3.22
C CYS A 10 -12.90 -3.69 1.91
N LEU A 11 -14.20 -3.38 1.94
CA LEU A 11 -15.27 -3.80 1.04
C LEU A 11 -15.81 -2.72 0.08
N MET A 12 -15.38 -1.45 0.13
CA MET A 12 -15.84 -0.43 -0.84
C MET A 12 -14.96 -0.31 -2.10
N GLY A 13 -13.94 -1.17 -2.23
CA GLY A 13 -13.13 -1.29 -3.44
C GLY A 13 -12.56 -2.70 -3.56
N GLN A 14 -12.45 -3.20 -4.79
CA GLN A 14 -12.00 -4.57 -5.06
C GLN A 14 -10.57 -4.77 -4.54
N LEU A 15 -10.38 -5.79 -3.68
CA LEU A 15 -9.05 -6.21 -3.22
C LEU A 15 -8.18 -6.56 -4.42
N GLN A 16 -7.05 -5.89 -4.56
CA GLN A 16 -6.09 -6.11 -5.63
C GLN A 16 -4.79 -6.69 -5.06
N HIS A 17 -4.11 -7.44 -5.92
CA HIS A 17 -2.79 -7.96 -5.62
C HIS A 17 -1.74 -6.88 -5.89
N PHE A 18 -0.85 -6.68 -4.93
CA PHE A 18 0.27 -5.76 -5.03
C PHE A 18 1.56 -6.45 -4.61
N SER A 19 2.59 -6.30 -5.42
CA SER A 19 3.95 -6.67 -5.05
C SER A 19 4.66 -5.39 -4.63
N LEU A 20 5.15 -5.38 -3.39
CA LEU A 20 5.84 -4.26 -2.77
C LEU A 20 7.31 -4.62 -2.58
N VAL A 21 8.19 -3.65 -2.83
CA VAL A 21 9.60 -3.78 -2.49
C VAL A 21 9.89 -2.93 -1.27
N LEU A 22 10.16 -3.57 -0.14
CA LEU A 22 10.47 -2.90 1.10
C LEU A 22 11.97 -2.94 1.37
N LYS A 23 12.56 -1.74 1.42
CA LYS A 23 13.89 -1.53 1.98
C LYS A 23 13.83 -1.75 3.50
N PRO A 24 14.94 -2.14 4.16
CA PRO A 24 15.00 -2.26 5.62
C PRO A 24 14.58 -0.97 6.36
N ALA A 25 14.77 0.19 5.73
CA ALA A 25 14.30 1.48 6.23
C ALA A 25 12.75 1.60 6.36
N TYR A 26 11.98 0.75 5.68
CA TYR A 26 10.52 0.82 5.58
C TYR A 26 9.79 -0.15 6.54
N GLY A 27 10.45 -0.56 7.63
CA GLY A 27 9.90 -1.53 8.61
C GLY A 27 8.54 -1.13 9.22
N LYS A 28 8.22 0.17 9.29
CA LYS A 28 6.91 0.66 9.75
C LYS A 28 5.77 0.23 8.83
N LEU A 29 5.97 0.23 7.51
CA LEU A 29 4.95 -0.21 6.56
C LEU A 29 4.77 -1.74 6.66
N ARG A 30 5.88 -2.48 6.72
CA ARG A 30 5.88 -3.94 6.93
C ARG A 30 5.06 -4.35 8.15
N THR A 31 5.29 -3.71 9.29
CA THR A 31 4.58 -4.00 10.54
C THR A 31 3.07 -3.79 10.40
N GLN A 32 2.65 -2.71 9.71
CA GLN A 32 1.24 -2.45 9.45
C GLN A 32 0.61 -3.50 8.54
N LEU A 33 1.33 -3.95 7.51
CA LEU A 33 0.86 -5.01 6.60
C LEU A 33 0.66 -6.35 7.33
N TYR A 34 1.55 -6.71 8.26
CA TYR A 34 1.34 -7.87 9.14
C TYR A 34 0.13 -7.72 10.05
N ALA A 35 -0.02 -6.55 10.68
CA ALA A 35 -1.15 -6.29 11.57
C ALA A 35 -2.51 -6.38 10.85
N LEU A 36 -2.53 -6.04 9.56
CA LEU A 36 -3.71 -6.15 8.70
C LEU A 36 -3.93 -7.55 8.10
N ASN A 37 -3.00 -8.49 8.29
CA ASN A 37 -3.05 -9.85 7.75
C ASN A 37 -3.28 -9.89 6.22
N VAL A 38 -2.72 -8.93 5.48
CA VAL A 38 -2.89 -8.82 4.02
C VAL A 38 -1.76 -9.47 3.23
N ILE A 39 -0.65 -9.84 3.90
CA ILE A 39 0.53 -10.46 3.29
C ILE A 39 0.19 -11.88 2.81
N GLN A 40 0.45 -12.14 1.54
CA GLN A 40 0.28 -13.44 0.89
C GLN A 40 1.61 -14.20 0.83
N SER A 41 2.70 -13.50 0.53
CA SER A 41 4.05 -14.07 0.47
C SER A 41 5.08 -12.98 0.74
N GLU A 42 6.24 -13.36 1.29
CA GLU A 42 7.40 -12.50 1.39
C GLU A 42 8.66 -13.30 1.04
N HIS A 43 9.58 -12.68 0.30
CA HIS A 43 10.86 -13.27 -0.06
C HIS A 43 11.92 -12.18 -0.18
N TYR A 44 13.17 -12.55 0.06
CA TYR A 44 14.29 -11.65 -0.20
C TYR A 44 14.82 -11.94 -1.60
N ASP A 45 15.09 -10.87 -2.35
CA ASP A 45 15.80 -10.96 -3.63
C ASP A 45 17.32 -11.01 -3.41
N ASP A 46 18.10 -11.22 -4.48
CA ASP A 46 19.56 -11.34 -4.44
C ASP A 46 20.23 -10.04 -3.93
N GLU A 47 19.57 -8.89 -4.14
CA GLU A 47 19.99 -7.59 -3.61
C GLU A 47 19.69 -7.40 -2.11
N GLY A 48 19.08 -8.38 -1.45
CA GLY A 48 18.67 -8.31 -0.03
C GLY A 48 17.45 -7.41 0.22
N LEU A 49 16.73 -7.03 -0.84
CA LEU A 49 15.46 -6.32 -0.74
C LEU A 49 14.32 -7.29 -0.42
N LEU A 50 13.36 -6.83 0.38
CA LEU A 50 12.21 -7.65 0.77
C LEU A 50 11.05 -7.42 -0.21
N HIS A 51 10.74 -8.45 -1.00
CA HIS A 51 9.60 -8.48 -1.89
C HIS A 51 8.42 -9.10 -1.16
N ILE A 52 7.35 -8.33 -1.01
CA ILE A 52 6.14 -8.74 -0.32
C ILE A 52 4.96 -8.67 -1.28
N ASP A 53 4.29 -9.79 -1.46
CA ASP A 53 3.02 -9.88 -2.15
C ASP A 53 1.88 -9.73 -1.15
N ILE A 54 1.01 -8.75 -1.35
CA ILE A 54 -0.14 -8.47 -0.48
C ILE A 54 -1.43 -8.39 -1.29
N ARG A 55 -2.54 -8.65 -0.60
CA ARG A 55 -3.88 -8.46 -1.15
C ARG A 55 -4.65 -7.44 -0.31
N ILE A 56 -4.81 -6.23 -0.85
CA ILE A 56 -5.42 -5.11 -0.14
C ILE A 56 -6.19 -4.20 -1.11
N ALA A 57 -7.13 -3.41 -0.60
CA ALA A 57 -7.78 -2.40 -1.40
C ALA A 57 -6.79 -1.25 -1.75
N PRO A 58 -6.79 -0.74 -3.00
CA PRO A 58 -5.84 0.28 -3.44
C PRO A 58 -5.84 1.53 -2.53
N HIS A 59 -7.02 2.08 -2.24
CA HIS A 59 -7.16 3.27 -1.40
C HIS A 59 -6.53 3.06 0.00
N LYS A 60 -6.64 1.85 0.55
CA LYS A 60 -6.09 1.51 1.86
C LYS A 60 -4.57 1.44 1.81
N LEU A 61 -4.01 0.83 0.77
CA LEU A 61 -2.56 0.80 0.55
C LEU A 61 -1.99 2.21 0.42
N GLU A 62 -2.62 3.07 -0.39
CA GLU A 62 -2.22 4.47 -0.53
C GLU A 62 -2.21 5.19 0.83
N GLN A 63 -3.27 5.01 1.63
CA GLN A 63 -3.34 5.61 2.96
C GLN A 63 -2.23 5.12 3.90
N LEU A 64 -1.86 3.84 3.87
CA LEU A 64 -0.76 3.29 4.70
C LEU A 64 0.58 3.91 4.30
N ILE A 65 0.84 4.00 3.00
CA ILE A 65 2.07 4.58 2.45
C ILE A 65 2.18 6.07 2.80
N ARG A 66 1.08 6.82 2.62
CA ARG A 66 1.01 8.26 2.96
C ARG A 66 1.18 8.51 4.46
N GLN A 67 0.58 7.68 5.32
CA GLN A 67 0.77 7.76 6.79
C GLN A 67 2.20 7.45 7.22
N ALA A 68 2.88 6.58 6.48
CA ALA A 68 4.28 6.29 6.70
C ALA A 68 5.22 7.38 6.12
N LYS A 69 4.68 8.36 5.39
CA LYS A 69 5.43 9.40 4.65
C LYS A 69 6.47 8.79 3.69
N LEU A 70 6.13 7.66 3.08
CA LEU A 70 7.02 6.94 2.19
C LEU A 70 6.73 7.27 0.72
N PRO A 71 7.76 7.26 -0.14
CA PRO A 71 7.58 7.45 -1.57
C PRO A 71 6.90 6.22 -2.19
N ILE A 72 5.66 6.41 -2.66
CA ILE A 72 4.87 5.34 -3.28
C ILE A 72 5.54 4.74 -4.52
N ASP A 73 6.31 5.56 -5.25
CA ASP A 73 7.05 5.18 -6.45
C ASP A 73 8.14 4.15 -6.16
N GLU A 74 8.88 4.30 -5.04
CA GLU A 74 9.90 3.31 -4.68
C GLU A 74 9.31 2.00 -4.16
N ILE A 75 8.12 2.06 -3.55
CA ILE A 75 7.48 0.88 -2.96
C ILE A 75 6.79 0.03 -4.03
N LEU A 76 6.08 0.68 -4.96
CA LEU A 76 5.25 0.03 -5.98
C LEU A 76 5.89 0.02 -7.38
N GLY A 77 7.00 0.73 -7.58
CA GLY A 77 7.65 0.88 -8.88
C GLY A 77 6.68 1.39 -9.94
N GLU A 78 6.64 0.72 -11.09
CA GLU A 78 5.74 1.05 -12.19
C GLU A 78 4.26 1.06 -11.81
N ARG A 79 3.86 0.22 -10.83
CA ARG A 79 2.47 0.18 -10.36
C ARG A 79 2.08 1.43 -9.58
N ALA A 80 3.03 2.24 -9.11
CA ALA A 80 2.70 3.52 -8.48
C ALA A 80 1.91 4.45 -9.41
N SER A 81 2.05 4.28 -10.72
CA SER A 81 1.31 5.04 -11.73
C SER A 81 -0.21 4.91 -11.61
N GLN A 82 -0.73 3.81 -11.04
CA GLN A 82 -2.16 3.65 -10.81
C GLN A 82 -2.69 4.49 -9.61
N PHE A 83 -1.78 4.95 -8.75
CA PHE A 83 -2.07 5.78 -7.58
C PHE A 83 -1.78 7.27 -7.82
N LYS A 84 -0.94 7.56 -8.82
CA LYS A 84 -0.83 8.91 -9.39
C LYS A 84 -2.14 9.20 -10.10
N ARG A 85 -3.16 9.67 -9.36
CA ARG A 85 -4.28 10.36 -10.00
C ARG A 85 -3.66 11.39 -10.96
N PRO A 86 -4.13 11.53 -12.21
CA PRO A 86 -3.87 12.78 -12.90
C PRO A 86 -4.33 13.86 -11.92
N LEU A 87 -3.48 14.85 -11.66
CA LEU A 87 -3.89 16.06 -10.94
C LEU A 87 -5.13 16.58 -11.66
N GLU A 88 -6.32 16.17 -11.21
CA GLU A 88 -7.56 16.75 -11.67
C GLU A 88 -7.44 18.22 -11.33
N GLU A 89 -7.56 19.02 -12.38
CA GLU A 89 -7.28 20.46 -12.50
C GLU A 89 -8.22 21.34 -11.63
N PHE A 90 -8.54 20.92 -10.41
CA PHE A 90 -9.37 21.67 -9.47
C PHE A 90 -8.57 22.67 -8.60
N GLU A 91 -7.36 23.04 -9.00
CA GLU A 91 -6.59 24.16 -8.41
C GLU A 91 -6.82 25.51 -9.11
N ILE A 92 -7.95 25.72 -9.79
CA ILE A 92 -8.40 27.08 -10.10
C ILE A 92 -9.82 27.30 -9.55
N LYS A 93 -9.90 27.48 -8.22
CA LYS A 93 -10.96 28.27 -7.59
C LYS A 93 -10.34 29.56 -7.07
N HIS A 94 -10.39 30.65 -7.84
CA HIS A 94 -11.36 31.75 -7.74
C HIS A 94 -10.91 32.92 -8.62
#